data_AF-A0A922NYH5-F1
#
_entry.id   AF-A0A922NYH5-F1
#
_cell.length_a   1.000
_cell.length_b   1.000
_cell.length_c   1.000
_cell.angle_alpha   90.00
_cell.angle_beta   90.00
_cell.angle_gamma   90.00
#
_symmetry.space_group_name_H-M   'P 1'
#
loop_
_entity.id
_entity.type
_entity.pdbx_description
1 polymer ?
#
loop_
_entity_poly.entity_id
_entity_poly.type
_entity_poly.pdbx_seq_one_letter_code
_entity_poly.pdbx_strand_id
1 'polypeptide(L)'
;MNLVAVFNRDGGTFRTTDMDAYCAHSAAVFKDAGHQIECHVVAGKDVVATMERAAATPGIEGLIAGGGDGTISAAADIAWRSGLTLGVVPAGTMNLFARSLHLPLDIWGVLDVLAEGHVQQVDIASANGKSFVHQFSAGLHARMVRLRNSMTYGSRFGKMRASARAVLGVMFNPPVFQVDFDAGGKTGLRKVSAISVSNNEFGPDPLLFADNLTGGRLGFYIADPLTPGGVARLTLDILRGRLKENDAVTAMTATELELRFPRARKDVRCVIDGELLPMDRNVKIRIHAGELKVFVERKPVEEQAQEAGAGI
;
A
#
# COMPACT_ATOMS: atom_id res chain seq x y z
N MET A 1 -5.95 24.99 8.47
CA MET A 1 -6.49 24.36 7.24
C MET A 1 -7.90 23.88 7.50
N ASN A 2 -8.72 23.73 6.45
CA ASN A 2 -10.01 23.05 6.51
C ASN A 2 -9.84 21.58 6.12
N LEU A 3 -10.14 20.69 7.05
CA LEU A 3 -9.88 19.25 6.95
C LEU A 3 -11.19 18.47 7.08
N VAL A 4 -11.27 17.34 6.39
CA VAL A 4 -12.33 16.35 6.62
C VAL A 4 -11.69 15.05 7.06
N ALA A 5 -12.14 14.52 8.19
CA ALA A 5 -11.80 13.19 8.66
C ALA A 5 -12.88 12.17 8.27
N VAL A 6 -12.46 11.05 7.69
CA VAL A 6 -13.33 9.90 7.42
C VAL A 6 -12.76 8.67 8.11
N PHE A 7 -13.48 8.18 9.11
CA PHE A 7 -13.09 7.03 9.93
C PHE A 7 -13.96 5.81 9.61
N ASN A 8 -13.30 4.73 9.19
CA ASN A 8 -13.95 3.45 8.92
C ASN A 8 -14.24 2.72 10.24
N ARG A 9 -15.48 2.79 10.74
CA ARG A 9 -15.88 2.14 12.00
C ARG A 9 -15.71 0.61 11.99
N ASP A 10 -15.71 0.01 10.81
CA ASP A 10 -15.53 -1.43 10.63
C ASP A 10 -14.03 -1.82 10.53
N GLY A 11 -13.12 -0.85 10.63
CA GLY A 11 -11.67 -1.04 10.53
C GLY A 11 -11.03 -1.36 11.88
N GLY A 12 -10.32 -2.49 11.97
CA GLY A 12 -9.43 -2.88 13.08
C GLY A 12 -9.78 -2.29 14.45
N THR A 13 -8.92 -1.41 14.95
CA THR A 13 -9.00 -0.83 16.30
C THR A 13 -10.29 -0.03 16.52
N PHE A 14 -10.81 0.65 15.49
CA PHE A 14 -12.03 1.46 15.60
C PHE A 14 -13.29 0.65 15.91
N ARG A 15 -13.30 -0.66 15.67
CA ARG A 15 -14.45 -1.52 16.03
C ARG A 15 -14.76 -1.53 17.52
N THR A 16 -13.76 -1.25 18.34
CA THR A 16 -13.85 -1.26 19.81
C THR A 16 -13.61 0.11 20.43
N THR A 17 -13.41 1.13 19.61
CA THR A 17 -13.19 2.52 20.06
C THR A 17 -14.53 3.24 20.19
N ASP A 18 -14.66 4.05 21.24
CA ASP A 18 -15.72 5.04 21.32
C ASP A 18 -15.44 6.14 20.27
N MET A 19 -16.12 6.02 19.12
CA MET A 19 -15.89 6.91 17.99
C MET A 19 -16.43 8.32 18.21
N ASP A 20 -17.40 8.52 19.12
CA ASP A 20 -17.90 9.85 19.45
C ASP A 20 -16.85 10.60 20.29
N ALA A 21 -16.28 9.92 21.29
CA ALA A 21 -15.17 10.44 22.08
C ALA A 21 -13.92 10.70 21.19
N TYR A 22 -13.63 9.79 20.25
CA TYR A 22 -12.52 9.94 19.32
C TYR A 22 -12.69 11.14 18.40
N CYS A 23 -13.88 11.35 17.83
CA CYS A 23 -14.18 12.52 17.01
C CYS A 23 -14.11 13.83 17.82
N ALA A 24 -14.62 13.84 19.05
CA ALA A 24 -14.54 15.00 19.93
C ALA A 24 -13.09 15.37 20.26
N HIS A 25 -12.25 14.37 20.56
CA HIS A 25 -10.84 14.56 20.80
C HIS A 25 -10.08 15.03 19.55
N SER A 26 -10.32 14.40 18.40
CA SER A 26 -9.76 14.84 17.11
C SER A 26 -10.13 16.29 16.80
N ALA A 27 -11.38 16.70 17.05
CA ALA A 27 -11.80 18.08 16.85
C ALA A 27 -11.08 19.06 17.78
N ALA A 28 -10.85 18.68 19.05
CA ALA A 28 -10.10 19.48 20.00
C ALA A 28 -8.62 19.65 19.59
N VAL A 29 -7.92 18.54 19.34
CA VAL A 29 -6.49 18.52 18.98
C VAL A 29 -6.22 19.37 17.73
N PHE A 30 -6.98 19.16 16.66
CA PHE A 30 -6.80 19.94 15.43
C PHE A 30 -7.17 21.41 15.60
N LYS A 31 -8.19 21.73 16.41
CA LYS A 31 -8.57 23.11 16.71
C LYS A 31 -7.47 23.83 17.50
N ASP A 32 -6.86 23.18 18.48
CA ASP A 32 -5.78 23.74 19.28
C ASP A 32 -4.53 24.01 18.42
N ALA A 33 -4.30 23.20 17.39
CA ALA A 33 -3.29 23.44 16.36
C ALA A 33 -3.69 24.48 15.29
N GLY A 34 -4.89 25.07 15.36
CA GLY A 34 -5.34 26.11 14.42
C GLY A 34 -6.00 25.59 13.13
N HIS A 35 -6.45 24.34 13.13
CA HIS A 35 -7.17 23.71 12.01
C HIS A 35 -8.67 23.57 12.31
N GLN A 36 -9.49 23.55 11.26
CA GLN A 36 -10.88 23.14 11.35
C GLN A 36 -10.99 21.72 10.81
N ILE A 37 -11.66 20.83 11.53
CA ILE A 37 -11.85 19.45 11.10
C ILE A 37 -13.31 19.01 11.27
N GLU A 38 -13.89 18.46 10.21
CA GLU A 38 -15.20 17.79 10.26
C GLU A 38 -14.98 16.27 10.27
N CYS A 39 -15.61 15.56 11.21
CA CYS A 39 -15.44 14.11 11.35
C CYS A 39 -16.67 13.34 10.84
N HIS A 40 -16.43 12.34 9.99
CA HIS A 40 -17.42 11.38 9.51
C HIS A 40 -17.02 9.96 9.91
N VAL A 41 -17.85 9.32 10.72
CA VAL A 41 -17.70 7.91 11.10
C VAL A 41 -18.67 7.09 10.26
N VAL A 42 -18.15 6.23 9.39
CA VAL A 42 -18.96 5.51 8.41
C VAL A 42 -18.63 4.03 8.35
N ALA A 43 -19.58 3.22 7.86
CA ALA A 43 -19.33 1.81 7.58
C ALA A 43 -18.37 1.66 6.41
N GLY A 44 -17.63 0.54 6.35
CA GLY A 44 -16.58 0.32 5.35
C GLY A 44 -17.05 0.47 3.90
N LYS A 45 -18.31 0.12 3.62
CA LYS A 45 -18.94 0.27 2.28
C LYS A 45 -19.15 1.73 1.86
N ASP A 46 -19.23 2.66 2.81
CA ASP A 46 -19.57 4.07 2.59
C ASP A 46 -18.32 4.99 2.69
N VAL A 47 -17.17 4.43 3.08
CA VAL A 47 -15.89 5.15 3.26
C VAL A 47 -15.47 5.87 1.98
N VAL A 48 -15.38 5.15 0.85
CA VAL A 48 -14.92 5.72 -0.43
C VAL A 48 -15.83 6.85 -0.89
N ALA A 49 -17.14 6.63 -0.91
CA ALA A 49 -18.12 7.63 -1.33
C ALA A 49 -18.10 8.89 -0.44
N THR A 50 -17.80 8.73 0.84
CA THR A 50 -17.69 9.86 1.78
C THR A 50 -16.42 10.66 1.53
N MET A 51 -15.28 9.98 1.31
CA MET A 51 -14.01 10.64 0.96
C MET A 51 -14.10 11.37 -0.40
N GLU A 52 -14.76 10.78 -1.40
CA GLU A 52 -14.98 11.44 -2.71
C GLU A 52 -15.83 12.71 -2.56
N ARG A 53 -16.89 12.66 -1.74
CA ARG A 53 -17.72 13.84 -1.45
C ARG A 53 -16.92 14.93 -0.74
N ALA A 54 -16.11 14.56 0.25
CA ALA A 54 -15.24 15.48 0.94
C ALA A 54 -14.26 16.14 -0.04
N ALA A 55 -13.65 15.36 -0.94
CA ALA A 55 -12.69 15.85 -1.90
C ALA A 55 -13.28 16.72 -3.02
N ALA A 56 -14.59 16.62 -3.27
CA ALA A 56 -15.31 17.49 -4.18
C ALA A 56 -15.84 18.78 -3.52
N THR A 57 -15.72 18.91 -2.19
CA THR A 57 -16.23 20.06 -1.45
C THR A 57 -15.27 21.24 -1.55
N PRO A 58 -15.70 22.42 -2.05
CA PRO A 58 -14.83 23.58 -2.17
C PRO A 58 -14.25 24.04 -0.84
N GLY A 59 -12.97 24.38 -0.82
CA GLY A 59 -12.28 24.92 0.35
C GLY A 59 -11.77 23.86 1.34
N ILE A 60 -11.98 22.57 1.08
CA ILE A 60 -11.28 21.49 1.79
C ILE A 60 -9.85 21.40 1.28
N GLU A 61 -8.90 21.36 2.20
CA GLU A 61 -7.46 21.37 1.91
C GLU A 61 -6.78 20.04 2.26
N GLY A 62 -7.43 19.21 3.09
CA GLY A 62 -6.89 17.92 3.48
C GLY A 62 -7.95 16.90 3.87
N LEU A 63 -7.58 15.64 3.71
CA LEU A 63 -8.39 14.46 4.01
C LEU A 63 -7.65 13.62 5.05
N ILE A 64 -8.24 13.43 6.22
CA ILE A 64 -7.72 12.52 7.26
C ILE A 64 -8.47 11.20 7.13
N ALA A 65 -7.79 10.13 6.73
CA ALA A 65 -8.41 8.82 6.57
C ALA A 65 -7.96 7.88 7.69
N GLY A 66 -8.93 7.26 8.36
CA GLY A 66 -8.64 6.24 9.36
C GLY A 66 -9.26 4.90 9.02
N GLY A 67 -8.42 3.87 9.01
CA GLY A 67 -8.82 2.51 8.69
C GLY A 67 -7.63 1.60 8.44
N GLY A 68 -7.87 0.48 7.77
CA GLY A 68 -6.78 -0.40 7.31
C GLY A 68 -6.24 -0.01 5.94
N ASP A 69 -5.27 -0.78 5.44
CA ASP A 69 -4.51 -0.46 4.23
C ASP A 69 -5.40 -0.21 3.00
N GLY A 70 -6.54 -0.91 2.87
CA GLY A 70 -7.50 -0.66 1.79
C GLY A 70 -8.22 0.69 1.88
N THR A 71 -8.53 1.16 3.10
CA THR A 71 -9.06 2.51 3.32
C THR A 71 -8.00 3.56 2.97
N ILE A 72 -6.75 3.34 3.39
CA ILE A 72 -5.66 4.27 3.16
C ILE A 72 -5.25 4.33 1.69
N SER A 73 -5.21 3.20 0.98
CA SER A 73 -4.95 3.14 -0.46
C SER A 73 -6.01 3.93 -1.25
N ALA A 74 -7.31 3.76 -0.92
CA ALA A 74 -8.37 4.55 -1.54
C ALA A 74 -8.27 6.06 -1.20
N ALA A 75 -7.90 6.39 0.05
CA ALA A 75 -7.71 7.77 0.46
C ALA A 75 -6.54 8.45 -0.27
N ALA A 76 -5.43 7.75 -0.46
CA ALA A 76 -4.28 8.23 -1.22
C ALA A 76 -4.62 8.48 -2.69
N ASP A 77 -5.37 7.57 -3.31
CA ASP A 77 -5.86 7.70 -4.67
C ASP A 77 -6.76 8.95 -4.85
N ILE A 78 -7.68 9.18 -3.91
CA ILE A 78 -8.56 10.36 -3.90
C ILE A 78 -7.76 11.64 -3.64
N ALA A 79 -6.90 11.63 -2.63
CA ALA A 79 -6.08 12.79 -2.25
C ALA A 79 -5.14 13.22 -3.40
N TRP A 80 -4.48 12.25 -4.04
CA TRP A 80 -3.62 12.50 -5.21
C TRP A 80 -4.40 13.16 -6.36
N ARG A 81 -5.55 12.59 -6.74
CA ARG A 81 -6.37 13.15 -7.84
C ARG A 81 -6.95 14.53 -7.53
N SER A 82 -7.31 14.78 -6.28
CA SER A 82 -7.91 16.05 -5.86
C SER A 82 -6.89 17.08 -5.36
N GLY A 83 -5.60 16.73 -5.33
CA GLY A 83 -4.53 17.60 -4.86
C GLY A 83 -4.60 17.94 -3.35
N LEU A 84 -5.31 17.13 -2.57
CA LEU A 84 -5.47 17.29 -1.12
C LEU A 84 -4.27 16.74 -0.36
N THR A 85 -4.02 17.27 0.84
CA THR A 85 -3.08 16.65 1.78
C THR A 85 -3.74 15.49 2.51
N LEU A 86 -3.12 14.31 2.48
CA LEU A 86 -3.60 13.12 3.17
C LEU A 86 -3.01 13.01 4.59
N GLY A 87 -3.87 12.83 5.58
CA GLY A 87 -3.48 12.34 6.91
C GLY A 87 -3.90 10.88 7.10
N VAL A 88 -3.06 10.10 7.77
CA VAL A 88 -3.24 8.65 7.91
C VAL A 88 -3.41 8.29 9.38
N VAL A 89 -4.56 7.74 9.74
CA VAL A 89 -4.79 7.14 11.07
C VAL A 89 -4.74 5.60 10.94
N PRO A 90 -3.73 4.93 11.54
CA PRO A 90 -3.45 3.50 11.33
C PRO A 90 -4.36 2.59 12.18
N ALA A 91 -5.63 2.51 11.81
CA ALA A 91 -6.62 1.67 12.50
C ALA A 91 -6.75 0.25 11.92
N GLY A 92 -5.79 -0.19 11.09
CA GLY A 92 -5.72 -1.54 10.51
C GLY A 92 -4.78 -2.50 11.25
N THR A 93 -4.56 -3.67 10.65
CA THR A 93 -3.67 -4.70 11.21
C THR A 93 -2.21 -4.51 10.81
N MET A 94 -1.93 -4.23 9.54
CA MET A 94 -0.56 -4.09 9.04
C MET A 94 -0.10 -2.63 9.02
N ASN A 95 -0.98 -1.70 8.61
CA ASN A 95 -0.74 -0.25 8.59
C ASN A 95 0.53 0.12 7.81
N LEU A 96 0.70 -0.49 6.63
CA LEU A 96 1.94 -0.44 5.86
C LEU A 96 2.31 1.00 5.50
N PHE A 97 1.35 1.84 5.13
CA PHE A 97 1.64 3.21 4.71
C PHE A 97 2.02 4.10 5.89
N ALA A 98 1.37 3.92 7.03
CA ALA A 98 1.77 4.60 8.26
C ALA A 98 3.18 4.20 8.68
N ARG A 99 3.57 2.93 8.53
CA ARG A 99 4.94 2.47 8.77
C ARG A 99 5.96 3.11 7.83
N SER A 100 5.66 3.14 6.53
CA SER A 100 6.52 3.84 5.55
C SER A 100 6.65 5.34 5.82
N LEU A 101 5.61 5.97 6.38
CA LEU A 101 5.61 7.37 6.82
C LEU A 101 6.22 7.57 8.21
N HIS A 102 6.64 6.51 8.89
CA HIS A 102 7.14 6.53 10.26
C HIS A 102 6.16 7.14 11.27
N LEU A 103 4.85 7.03 11.01
CA LEU A 103 3.82 7.54 11.91
C LEU A 103 3.65 6.62 13.13
N PRO A 104 3.30 7.17 14.31
CA PRO A 104 2.83 6.39 15.43
C PRO A 104 1.68 5.47 15.03
N LEU A 105 1.73 4.21 15.48
CA LEU A 105 0.67 3.23 15.20
C LEU A 105 -0.50 3.28 16.19
N ASP A 106 -0.36 4.07 17.25
CA ASP A 106 -1.45 4.36 18.17
C ASP A 106 -2.40 5.39 17.54
N ILE A 107 -3.69 5.07 17.53
CA ILE A 107 -4.70 5.91 16.86
C ILE A 107 -4.89 7.26 17.57
N TRP A 108 -4.58 7.38 18.85
CA TRP A 108 -4.73 8.64 19.58
C TRP A 108 -3.48 9.50 19.39
N GLY A 109 -2.29 8.96 19.65
CA GLY A 109 -1.03 9.68 19.52
C GLY A 109 -0.71 10.16 18.11
N VAL A 110 -1.23 9.48 17.07
CA VAL A 110 -1.05 9.97 15.70
C VAL A 110 -1.81 11.28 15.43
N LEU A 111 -2.88 11.59 16.17
CA LEU A 111 -3.66 12.82 15.93
C LEU A 111 -2.83 14.07 16.23
N ASP A 112 -2.04 14.05 17.31
CA ASP A 112 -1.13 15.15 17.66
C ASP A 112 -0.09 15.35 16.55
N VAL A 113 0.49 14.26 16.05
CA VAL A 113 1.45 14.28 14.94
C VAL A 113 0.83 14.85 13.67
N LEU A 114 -0.42 14.52 13.36
CA LEU A 114 -1.10 15.03 12.16
C LEU A 114 -1.52 16.49 12.32
N ALA A 115 -1.88 16.92 13.52
CA ALA A 115 -2.31 18.28 13.81
C ALA A 115 -1.14 19.28 13.83
N GLU A 116 0.00 18.91 14.42
CA GLU A 116 1.21 19.75 14.48
C GLU A 116 2.21 19.49 13.35
N GLY A 117 1.96 18.43 12.57
CA GLY A 117 2.83 17.96 11.51
C GLY A 117 2.99 18.95 10.36
N HIS A 118 3.87 18.58 9.44
CA HIS A 118 4.10 19.35 8.22
C HIS A 118 3.73 18.54 6.98
N VAL A 119 3.53 19.24 5.88
CA VAL A 119 3.23 18.62 4.59
C VAL A 119 4.53 18.16 3.93
N GLN A 120 4.65 16.87 3.69
CA GLN A 120 5.68 16.28 2.86
C GLN A 120 5.09 15.84 1.52
N GLN A 121 5.84 16.03 0.44
CA GLN A 121 5.54 15.45 -0.87
C GLN A 121 6.21 14.08 -0.95
N VAL A 122 5.41 13.05 -1.15
CA VAL A 122 5.86 11.66 -1.32
C VAL A 122 5.42 11.11 -2.66
N ASP A 123 6.08 10.05 -3.08
CA ASP A 123 5.80 9.38 -4.33
C ASP A 123 4.53 8.54 -4.20
N ILE A 124 3.80 8.46 -5.31
CA ILE A 124 2.72 7.49 -5.53
C ILE A 124 2.97 6.83 -6.87
N ALA A 125 2.56 5.58 -7.04
CA ALA A 125 2.70 4.89 -8.31
C ALA A 125 1.33 4.59 -8.92
N SER A 126 1.27 4.31 -10.22
CA SER A 126 0.04 3.83 -10.84
C SER A 126 0.30 2.73 -11.85
N ALA A 127 -0.65 1.80 -11.95
CA ALA A 127 -0.70 0.75 -12.97
C ALA A 127 -1.95 0.96 -13.84
N ASN A 128 -1.76 1.24 -15.14
CA ASN A 128 -2.83 1.62 -16.07
C ASN A 128 -3.76 2.73 -15.52
N GLY A 129 -3.17 3.70 -14.81
CA GLY A 129 -3.90 4.82 -14.20
C GLY A 129 -4.52 4.54 -12.82
N LYS A 130 -4.62 3.28 -12.38
CA LYS A 130 -5.02 2.96 -11.00
C LYS A 130 -3.82 3.15 -10.06
N SER A 131 -3.94 4.06 -9.10
CA SER A 131 -2.83 4.37 -8.19
C SER A 131 -2.61 3.27 -7.15
N PHE A 132 -1.43 3.29 -6.54
CA PHE A 132 -1.07 2.46 -5.40
C PHE A 132 0.06 3.12 -4.60
N VAL A 133 0.03 2.91 -3.29
CA VAL A 133 1.04 3.42 -2.35
C VAL A 133 1.99 2.34 -1.86
N HIS A 134 1.66 1.05 -2.05
CA HIS A 134 2.55 -0.07 -1.70
C HIS A 134 3.06 -0.80 -2.92
N GLN A 135 2.19 -1.53 -3.61
CA GLN A 135 2.63 -2.42 -4.66
C GLN A 135 1.54 -2.86 -5.63
N PHE A 136 1.97 -3.07 -6.87
CA PHE A 136 1.36 -3.95 -7.85
C PHE A 136 2.04 -5.32 -7.82
N SER A 137 1.29 -6.41 -7.95
CA SER A 137 1.88 -7.75 -8.08
C SER A 137 1.04 -8.73 -8.90
N ALA A 138 1.72 -9.70 -9.50
CA ALA A 138 1.11 -10.76 -10.30
C ALA A 138 1.76 -12.13 -10.00
N GLY A 139 1.03 -13.22 -10.27
CA GLY A 139 1.52 -14.57 -10.03
C GLY A 139 1.26 -15.06 -8.61
N LEU A 140 2.32 -15.43 -7.89
CA LEU A 140 2.23 -16.07 -6.58
C LEU A 140 1.39 -15.27 -5.58
N HIS A 141 1.66 -13.96 -5.43
CA HIS A 141 0.91 -13.10 -4.51
C HIS A 141 -0.58 -13.00 -4.88
N ALA A 142 -0.90 -12.78 -6.15
CA ALA A 142 -2.29 -12.74 -6.61
C ALA A 142 -3.04 -14.05 -6.37
N ARG A 143 -2.37 -15.19 -6.48
CA ARG A 143 -2.95 -16.49 -6.17
C ARG A 143 -3.20 -16.66 -4.66
N MET A 144 -2.29 -16.19 -3.81
CA MET A 144 -2.47 -16.18 -2.35
C MET A 144 -3.65 -15.29 -1.93
N VAL A 145 -3.75 -14.08 -2.48
CA VAL A 145 -4.87 -13.16 -2.18
C VAL A 145 -6.20 -13.70 -2.70
N ARG A 146 -6.24 -14.28 -3.91
CA ARG A 146 -7.45 -14.93 -4.43
C ARG A 146 -7.93 -16.04 -3.50
N LEU A 147 -6.99 -16.85 -3.01
CA LEU A 147 -7.32 -17.88 -2.05
C LEU A 147 -7.84 -17.28 -0.75
N ARG A 148 -7.20 -16.23 -0.22
CA ARG A 148 -7.65 -15.56 1.00
C ARG A 148 -9.10 -15.09 0.87
N ASN A 149 -9.45 -14.47 -0.25
CA ASN A 149 -10.77 -13.89 -0.48
C ASN A 149 -11.87 -14.96 -0.70
N SER A 150 -11.53 -16.17 -1.17
CA SER A 150 -12.51 -17.25 -1.36
C SER A 150 -12.88 -17.97 -0.05
N MET A 151 -12.27 -17.62 1.08
CA MET A 151 -12.50 -18.29 2.38
C MET A 151 -13.79 -17.84 3.11
N THR A 152 -14.71 -17.14 2.43
CA THR A 152 -15.84 -16.43 3.07
C THR A 152 -17.15 -17.23 3.18
N TYR A 153 -17.18 -18.56 3.07
CA TYR A 153 -18.42 -19.34 3.28
C TYR A 153 -18.15 -20.68 3.99
N GLY A 154 -18.86 -20.98 5.11
CA GLY A 154 -18.81 -22.28 5.83
C GLY A 154 -18.24 -22.30 7.27
N SER A 155 -18.29 -23.46 7.93
CA SER A 155 -17.95 -23.68 9.36
C SER A 155 -16.44 -23.63 9.68
N ARG A 156 -16.06 -23.23 10.92
CA ARG A 156 -14.68 -22.91 11.37
C ARG A 156 -13.63 -24.02 11.16
N PHE A 157 -13.94 -25.27 11.51
CA PHE A 157 -12.96 -26.38 11.46
C PHE A 157 -12.71 -26.92 10.04
N GLY A 158 -13.76 -27.05 9.23
CA GLY A 158 -13.64 -27.42 7.82
C GLY A 158 -12.90 -26.36 7.01
N LYS A 159 -13.15 -25.07 7.31
CA LYS A 159 -12.40 -23.94 6.76
C LYS A 159 -10.91 -24.03 7.05
N MET A 160 -10.49 -24.24 8.30
CA MET A 160 -9.07 -24.26 8.64
C MET A 160 -8.28 -25.31 7.84
N ARG A 161 -8.83 -26.51 7.64
CA ARG A 161 -8.22 -27.57 6.82
C ARG A 161 -8.21 -27.23 5.33
N ALA A 162 -9.31 -26.71 4.78
CA ALA A 162 -9.38 -26.28 3.38
C ALA A 162 -8.42 -25.13 3.09
N SER A 163 -8.34 -24.15 4.00
CA SER A 163 -7.42 -23.02 3.96
C SER A 163 -5.96 -23.47 3.98
N ALA A 164 -5.59 -24.35 4.92
CA ALA A 164 -4.25 -24.91 4.98
C ALA A 164 -3.91 -25.66 3.69
N ARG A 165 -4.80 -26.53 3.20
CA ARG A 165 -4.59 -27.31 1.97
C ARG A 165 -4.44 -26.42 0.74
N ALA A 166 -5.17 -25.33 0.66
CA ALA A 166 -5.10 -24.44 -0.47
C ALA A 166 -3.85 -23.54 -0.44
N VAL A 167 -3.43 -23.06 0.74
CA VAL A 167 -2.15 -22.35 0.89
C VAL A 167 -0.99 -23.29 0.54
N LEU A 168 -1.03 -24.51 1.08
CA LEU A 168 -0.11 -25.60 0.69
C LEU A 168 -0.18 -25.86 -0.82
N GLY A 169 -1.36 -25.86 -1.45
CA GLY A 169 -1.51 -26.06 -2.89
C GLY A 169 -0.93 -24.94 -3.75
N VAL A 170 -0.90 -23.69 -3.26
CA VAL A 170 -0.16 -22.60 -3.90
C VAL A 170 1.34 -22.79 -3.75
N MET A 171 1.80 -23.23 -2.58
CA MET A 171 3.21 -23.54 -2.34
C MET A 171 3.70 -24.75 -3.16
N PHE A 172 2.89 -25.81 -3.29
CA PHE A 172 3.26 -27.05 -3.99
C PHE A 172 3.13 -26.99 -5.50
N ASN A 173 2.43 -25.98 -6.04
CA ASN A 173 2.31 -25.79 -7.47
C ASN A 173 2.31 -24.29 -7.77
N PRO A 174 3.46 -23.60 -7.65
CA PRO A 174 3.54 -22.17 -7.92
C PRO A 174 3.13 -21.86 -9.37
N PRO A 175 2.46 -20.74 -9.61
CA PRO A 175 2.12 -20.35 -10.97
C PRO A 175 3.42 -20.12 -11.77
N VAL A 176 3.40 -20.44 -13.06
CA VAL A 176 4.46 -20.08 -14.01
C VAL A 176 3.80 -19.43 -15.21
N PHE A 177 4.24 -18.23 -15.55
CA PHE A 177 3.72 -17.48 -16.68
C PHE A 177 4.86 -16.72 -17.37
N GLN A 178 4.58 -16.23 -18.57
CA GLN A 178 5.56 -15.50 -19.38
C GLN A 178 5.25 -14.02 -19.33
N VAL A 179 6.28 -13.22 -19.11
CA VAL A 179 6.25 -11.77 -19.15
C VAL A 179 7.33 -11.27 -20.10
N ASP A 180 6.96 -10.32 -20.94
CA ASP A 180 7.87 -9.46 -21.68
C ASP A 180 7.87 -8.10 -20.97
N PHE A 181 9.02 -7.61 -20.54
CA PHE A 181 9.10 -6.36 -19.79
C PHE A 181 10.04 -5.36 -20.45
N ASP A 182 9.78 -4.08 -20.23
CA ASP A 182 10.70 -2.97 -20.44
C ASP A 182 10.74 -2.10 -19.18
N ALA A 183 11.88 -2.10 -18.49
CA ALA A 183 12.13 -1.36 -17.27
C ALA A 183 13.16 -0.26 -17.54
N GLY A 184 12.75 0.81 -18.24
CA GLY A 184 13.62 1.93 -18.58
C GLY A 184 14.81 1.53 -19.45
N GLY A 185 14.58 0.73 -20.48
CA GLY A 185 15.61 0.25 -21.42
C GLY A 185 16.20 -1.12 -21.07
N LYS A 186 15.98 -1.63 -19.85
CA LYS A 186 16.23 -3.03 -19.52
C LYS A 186 15.04 -3.87 -19.98
N THR A 187 15.21 -4.59 -21.09
CA THR A 187 14.14 -5.39 -21.68
C THR A 187 14.38 -6.89 -21.52
N GLY A 188 13.31 -7.67 -21.52
CA GLY A 188 13.45 -9.13 -21.47
C GLY A 188 12.16 -9.92 -21.54
N LEU A 189 12.23 -11.04 -22.24
CA LEU A 189 11.22 -12.09 -22.20
C LEU A 189 11.63 -13.16 -21.17
N ARG A 190 10.81 -13.39 -20.16
CA ARG A 190 11.09 -14.34 -19.07
C ARG A 190 9.87 -15.18 -18.72
N LYS A 191 10.14 -16.41 -18.27
CA LYS A 191 9.16 -17.21 -17.52
C LYS A 191 9.40 -16.98 -16.05
N VAL A 192 8.35 -16.70 -15.30
CA VAL A 192 8.43 -16.22 -13.91
C VAL A 192 7.31 -16.83 -13.08
N SER A 193 7.50 -16.91 -11.76
CA SER A 193 6.46 -17.30 -10.81
C SER A 193 5.82 -16.13 -10.08
N ALA A 194 6.52 -15.01 -9.96
CA ALA A 194 5.99 -13.82 -9.35
C ALA A 194 6.59 -12.57 -9.98
N ILE A 195 5.78 -11.51 -10.00
CA ILE A 195 6.20 -10.14 -10.27
C ILE A 195 5.70 -9.29 -9.12
N SER A 196 6.55 -8.42 -8.60
CA SER A 196 6.18 -7.37 -7.66
C SER A 196 6.78 -6.05 -8.12
N VAL A 197 5.99 -5.00 -8.10
CA VAL A 197 6.40 -3.64 -8.43
C VAL A 197 5.95 -2.73 -7.30
N SER A 198 6.88 -2.18 -6.54
CA SER A 198 6.63 -1.38 -5.36
C SER A 198 6.78 0.11 -5.62
N ASN A 199 6.02 0.92 -4.88
CA ASN A 199 6.21 2.36 -4.83
C ASN A 199 7.42 2.65 -3.93
N ASN A 200 8.58 2.95 -4.55
CA ASN A 200 9.89 2.87 -3.93
C ASN A 200 10.33 1.45 -3.56
N GLU A 201 11.63 1.25 -3.43
CA GLU A 201 12.20 -0.06 -3.13
C GLU A 201 11.78 -0.54 -1.74
N PHE A 202 11.52 -1.84 -1.61
CA PHE A 202 11.33 -2.46 -0.30
C PHE A 202 12.58 -2.31 0.56
N GLY A 203 12.33 -2.00 1.83
CA GLY A 203 13.29 -2.09 2.92
C GLY A 203 13.61 -3.54 3.31
N PRO A 204 14.50 -3.75 4.29
CA PRO A 204 14.83 -5.07 4.83
C PRO A 204 13.74 -5.61 5.79
N ASP A 205 12.51 -5.10 5.74
CA ASP A 205 11.42 -5.53 6.61
C ASP A 205 10.64 -6.71 6.01
N PRO A 206 10.30 -7.76 6.80
CA PRO A 206 9.47 -8.89 6.37
C PRO A 206 8.09 -8.52 5.81
N LEU A 207 7.56 -7.35 6.17
CA LEU A 207 6.26 -6.84 5.71
C LEU A 207 6.33 -6.23 4.31
N LEU A 208 7.53 -6.09 3.72
CA LEU A 208 7.74 -5.61 2.36
C LEU A 208 7.06 -4.25 2.11
N PHE A 209 7.40 -3.26 2.91
CA PHE A 209 7.09 -1.85 2.64
C PHE A 209 8.37 -1.10 2.30
N ALA A 210 8.22 0.09 1.71
CA ALA A 210 9.34 0.97 1.40
C ALA A 210 9.66 1.85 2.62
N ASP A 211 10.93 1.94 3.00
CA ASP A 211 11.40 2.81 4.09
C ASP A 211 11.61 4.26 3.64
N ASN A 212 11.73 4.48 2.33
CA ASN A 212 11.87 5.80 1.72
C ASN A 212 10.75 5.99 0.71
N LEU A 213 9.89 6.97 0.94
CA LEU A 213 8.76 7.31 0.06
C LEU A 213 9.04 8.44 -0.92
N THR A 214 10.27 8.98 -0.97
CA THR A 214 10.68 10.08 -1.87
C THR A 214 11.84 9.65 -2.78
N GLY A 215 12.01 8.35 -3.01
CA GLY A 215 13.12 7.80 -3.78
C GLY A 215 12.98 7.99 -5.30
N GLY A 216 11.78 8.32 -5.80
CA GLY A 216 11.50 8.63 -7.19
C GLY A 216 11.68 7.46 -8.16
N ARG A 217 11.76 6.22 -7.67
CA ARG A 217 11.90 5.01 -8.50
C ARG A 217 10.99 3.89 -8.00
N LEU A 218 10.41 3.11 -8.89
CA LEU A 218 9.75 1.85 -8.57
C LEU A 218 10.80 0.81 -8.20
N GLY A 219 10.52 -0.02 -7.19
CA GLY A 219 11.20 -1.29 -7.01
C GLY A 219 10.55 -2.34 -7.91
N PHE A 220 11.31 -3.07 -8.70
CA PHE A 220 10.81 -4.13 -9.59
C PHE A 220 11.50 -5.45 -9.27
N TYR A 221 10.72 -6.42 -8.83
CA TYR A 221 11.17 -7.73 -8.38
C TYR A 221 10.52 -8.82 -9.23
N ILE A 222 11.35 -9.67 -9.81
CA ILE A 222 10.93 -10.82 -10.59
C ILE A 222 11.44 -12.07 -9.91
N ALA A 223 10.55 -13.03 -9.66
CA ALA A 223 10.94 -14.36 -9.21
C ALA A 223 10.93 -15.35 -10.38
N ASP A 224 12.05 -16.03 -10.60
CA ASP A 224 12.18 -17.13 -11.56
C ASP A 224 11.16 -18.25 -11.30
N PRO A 225 10.95 -19.21 -12.22
CA PRO A 225 10.03 -20.31 -12.02
C PRO A 225 10.40 -21.12 -10.77
N LEU A 226 9.56 -21.05 -9.74
CA LEU A 226 9.86 -21.65 -8.45
C LEU A 226 9.44 -23.12 -8.43
N THR A 227 10.18 -23.92 -7.67
CA THR A 227 9.72 -25.22 -7.17
C THR A 227 9.07 -25.04 -5.79
N PRO A 228 8.38 -26.05 -5.23
CA PRO A 228 7.83 -25.95 -3.88
C PRO A 228 8.88 -25.62 -2.81
N GLY A 229 10.07 -26.21 -2.91
CA GLY A 229 11.20 -25.86 -2.04
C GLY A 229 11.69 -24.43 -2.27
N GLY A 230 11.68 -23.96 -3.52
CA GLY A 230 11.99 -22.57 -3.88
C GLY A 230 11.01 -21.57 -3.25
N VAL A 231 9.70 -21.86 -3.24
CA VAL A 231 8.70 -21.03 -2.56
C VAL A 231 8.96 -20.95 -1.06
N ALA A 232 9.29 -22.09 -0.43
CA ALA A 232 9.61 -22.12 0.99
C ALA A 232 10.89 -21.32 1.31
N ARG A 233 11.95 -21.46 0.50
CA ARG A 233 13.19 -20.69 0.65
C ARG A 233 12.95 -19.19 0.46
N LEU A 234 12.23 -18.80 -0.59
CA LEU A 234 11.86 -17.39 -0.82
C LEU A 234 11.06 -16.81 0.36
N THR A 235 10.12 -17.57 0.90
CA THR A 235 9.32 -17.14 2.06
C THR A 235 10.20 -16.94 3.29
N LEU A 236 11.14 -17.87 3.54
CA LEU A 236 12.10 -17.76 4.64
C LEU A 236 13.03 -16.55 4.48
N ASP A 237 13.47 -16.25 3.26
CA ASP A 237 14.35 -15.12 3.00
C ASP A 237 13.60 -13.78 3.14
N ILE A 238 12.34 -13.70 2.69
CA ILE A 238 11.46 -12.55 2.96
C ILE A 238 11.30 -12.34 4.48
N LEU A 239 11.01 -13.40 5.24
CA LEU A 239 10.87 -13.32 6.70
C LEU A 239 12.15 -12.88 7.43
N ARG A 240 13.31 -13.00 6.78
CA ARG A 240 14.60 -12.53 7.28
C ARG A 240 14.99 -11.14 6.75
N GLY A 241 14.14 -10.49 5.96
CA GLY A 241 14.45 -9.20 5.34
C GLY A 241 15.40 -9.28 4.15
N ARG A 242 15.60 -10.48 3.60
CA ARG A 242 16.65 -10.79 2.61
C ARG A 242 16.08 -11.13 1.23
N LEU A 243 14.95 -10.55 0.86
CA LEU A 243 14.32 -10.77 -0.44
C LEU A 243 15.30 -10.55 -1.60
N LYS A 244 16.11 -9.48 -1.54
CA LYS A 244 17.07 -9.09 -2.59
C LYS A 244 18.29 -10.01 -2.67
N GLU A 245 18.56 -10.82 -1.64
CA GLU A 245 19.66 -11.80 -1.60
C GLU A 245 19.24 -13.18 -2.15
N ASN A 246 17.95 -13.40 -2.42
CA ASN A 246 17.47 -14.69 -2.88
C ASN A 246 17.88 -14.94 -4.35
N ASP A 247 18.55 -16.08 -4.60
CA ASP A 247 19.06 -16.45 -5.93
C ASP A 247 17.99 -16.52 -7.03
N ALA A 248 16.72 -16.75 -6.66
CA ALA A 248 15.61 -16.81 -7.61
C ALA A 248 14.96 -15.43 -7.87
N VAL A 249 15.43 -14.36 -7.21
CA VAL A 249 14.88 -13.01 -7.31
C VAL A 249 15.85 -12.10 -8.03
N THR A 250 15.39 -11.53 -9.15
CA THR A 250 16.05 -10.38 -9.77
C THR A 250 15.37 -9.10 -9.29
N ALA A 251 16.12 -8.24 -8.60
CA ALA A 251 15.70 -6.91 -8.20
C ALA A 251 16.28 -5.85 -9.14
N MET A 252 15.46 -4.90 -9.56
CA MET A 252 15.87 -3.74 -10.35
C MET A 252 14.99 -2.53 -10.00
N THR A 253 15.38 -1.35 -10.49
CA THR A 253 14.63 -0.11 -10.30
C THR A 253 14.31 0.54 -11.63
N ALA A 254 13.17 1.20 -11.73
CA ALA A 254 12.80 1.99 -12.91
C ALA A 254 11.83 3.12 -12.53
N THR A 255 11.75 4.18 -13.33
CA THR A 255 10.72 5.22 -13.17
C THR A 255 9.42 4.84 -13.89
N GLU A 256 9.54 4.03 -14.94
CA GLU A 256 8.46 3.51 -15.76
C GLU A 256 8.75 2.06 -16.15
N LEU A 257 7.70 1.25 -16.20
CA LEU A 257 7.76 -0.18 -16.46
C LEU A 257 6.58 -0.58 -17.34
N GLU A 258 6.87 -1.21 -18.48
CA GLU A 258 5.86 -1.85 -19.30
C GLU A 258 5.93 -3.36 -19.14
N LEU A 259 4.82 -3.98 -18.75
CA LEU A 259 4.68 -5.43 -18.63
C LEU A 259 3.69 -5.93 -19.66
N ARG A 260 4.14 -6.80 -20.57
CA ARG A 260 3.32 -7.46 -21.57
C ARG A 260 3.21 -8.94 -21.24
N PHE A 261 1.98 -9.45 -21.18
CA PHE A 261 1.67 -10.83 -20.85
C PHE A 261 1.13 -11.56 -22.09
N PRO A 262 2.00 -12.01 -23.03
CA PRO A 262 1.58 -12.49 -24.34
C PRO A 262 0.67 -13.73 -24.28
N ARG A 263 0.77 -14.51 -23.19
CA ARG A 263 0.00 -15.73 -22.96
C ARG A 263 -1.05 -15.57 -21.86
N ALA A 264 -1.38 -14.34 -21.45
CA ALA A 264 -2.39 -14.11 -20.42
C ALA A 264 -3.79 -14.57 -20.90
N ARG A 265 -4.42 -15.37 -20.05
CA ARG A 265 -5.82 -15.79 -20.17
C ARG A 265 -6.75 -14.68 -19.67
N LYS A 266 -8.04 -14.76 -19.98
CA LYS A 266 -9.04 -13.73 -19.61
C LYS A 266 -9.30 -13.62 -18.09
N ASP A 267 -8.93 -14.62 -17.31
CA ASP A 267 -9.18 -14.71 -15.87
C ASP A 267 -7.97 -14.40 -14.99
N VAL A 268 -6.88 -13.92 -15.60
CA VAL A 268 -5.69 -13.49 -14.86
C VAL A 268 -6.04 -12.29 -13.98
N ARG A 269 -5.48 -12.30 -12.78
CA ARG A 269 -5.68 -11.26 -11.78
C ARG A 269 -4.33 -10.75 -11.32
N CYS A 270 -4.28 -9.47 -11.02
CA CYS A 270 -3.20 -8.83 -10.28
C CYS A 270 -3.69 -8.45 -8.88
N VAL A 271 -2.76 -8.03 -8.04
CA VAL A 271 -3.05 -7.41 -6.75
C VAL A 271 -2.49 -6.01 -6.77
N ILE A 272 -3.30 -5.03 -6.39
CA ILE A 272 -2.89 -3.64 -6.16
C ILE A 272 -3.24 -3.30 -4.71
N ASP A 273 -2.24 -2.96 -3.89
CA ASP A 273 -2.40 -2.67 -2.45
C ASP A 273 -3.27 -3.68 -1.69
N GLY A 274 -3.13 -4.96 -2.02
CA GLY A 274 -3.86 -6.06 -1.38
C GLY A 274 -5.26 -6.34 -1.94
N GLU A 275 -5.75 -5.55 -2.89
CA GLU A 275 -7.00 -5.76 -3.63
C GLU A 275 -6.77 -6.61 -4.89
N LEU A 276 -7.60 -7.65 -5.10
CA LEU A 276 -7.49 -8.52 -6.27
C LEU A 276 -8.32 -7.98 -7.45
N LEU A 277 -7.66 -7.70 -8.58
CA LEU A 277 -8.28 -7.03 -9.73
C LEU A 277 -8.05 -7.79 -11.03
N PRO A 278 -8.94 -7.65 -12.04
CA PRO A 278 -8.65 -8.05 -13.41
C PRO A 278 -7.33 -7.43 -13.89
N MET A 279 -6.52 -8.21 -14.61
CA MET A 279 -5.24 -7.74 -15.14
C MET A 279 -5.30 -7.67 -16.66
N ASP A 280 -4.92 -6.52 -17.20
CA ASP A 280 -4.76 -6.33 -18.65
C ASP A 280 -3.56 -7.12 -19.18
N ARG A 281 -3.56 -7.35 -20.49
CA ARG A 281 -2.41 -7.96 -21.17
C ARG A 281 -1.19 -7.06 -21.21
N ASN A 282 -1.41 -5.75 -21.23
CA ASN A 282 -0.37 -4.74 -21.19
C ASN A 282 -0.61 -3.91 -19.94
N VAL A 283 0.35 -3.88 -19.04
CA VAL A 283 0.30 -3.10 -17.80
C VAL A 283 1.44 -2.11 -17.84
N LYS A 284 1.08 -0.83 -17.91
CA LYS A 284 2.01 0.28 -17.85
C LYS A 284 2.03 0.81 -16.42
N ILE A 285 3.18 0.74 -15.78
CA ILE A 285 3.39 1.14 -14.40
C ILE A 285 4.36 2.31 -14.38
N ARG A 286 4.04 3.36 -13.62
CA ARG A 286 4.91 4.53 -13.48
C ARG A 286 4.88 5.06 -12.06
N ILE A 287 5.99 5.67 -11.66
CA ILE A 287 6.04 6.47 -10.45
C ILE A 287 5.69 7.93 -10.77
N HIS A 288 5.02 8.57 -9.82
CA HIS A 288 4.61 9.96 -9.83
C HIS A 288 5.32 10.63 -8.64
N ALA A 289 6.56 11.03 -8.88
CA ALA A 289 7.46 11.44 -7.81
C ALA A 289 6.98 12.74 -7.16
N GLY A 290 6.87 12.74 -5.83
CA GLY A 290 6.41 13.89 -5.04
C GLY A 290 4.97 14.36 -5.30
N GLU A 291 4.15 13.60 -6.01
CA GLU A 291 2.80 14.05 -6.38
C GLU A 291 1.75 13.87 -5.27
N LEU A 292 2.01 13.05 -4.25
CA LEU A 292 1.10 12.86 -3.12
C LEU A 292 1.56 13.70 -1.91
N LYS A 293 0.69 14.58 -1.43
CA LYS A 293 0.93 15.37 -0.21
C LYS A 293 0.45 14.59 1.01
N VAL A 294 1.30 14.47 2.03
CA VAL A 294 0.98 13.76 3.28
C VAL A 294 1.34 14.60 4.50
N PHE A 295 0.60 14.45 5.60
CA PHE A 295 1.01 14.93 6.91
C PHE A 295 1.96 13.93 7.54
N VAL A 296 3.11 14.43 7.99
CA VAL A 296 4.15 13.65 8.70
C VAL A 296 4.66 14.40 9.91
N GLU A 297 5.32 13.67 10.81
CA GLU A 297 5.95 14.26 11.98
C GLU A 297 6.96 15.35 11.59
N ARG A 298 6.96 16.42 12.37
CA ARG A 298 7.92 17.50 12.20
C ARG A 298 9.25 17.09 12.83
N LYS A 299 10.18 16.56 12.02
CA LYS A 299 11.54 16.28 12.49
C LYS A 299 12.22 17.57 13.00
N PRO A 300 12.96 17.54 14.12
CA PRO A 300 13.78 18.67 14.57
C PRO A 300 14.77 19.14 13.48
N VAL A 301 15.06 20.44 13.46
CA VAL A 301 15.90 21.10 12.42
C VAL A 301 17.29 20.45 12.27
N GLU A 302 17.83 19.81 13.31
CA GLU A 302 19.15 19.17 13.29
C GLU A 302 19.21 17.89 12.44
N GLU A 303 18.11 17.13 12.34
CA GLU A 303 18.05 15.92 11.50
C GLU A 303 17.84 16.25 10.01
N GLN A 304 17.17 17.37 9.71
CA GLN A 304 16.95 17.84 8.34
C GLN A 304 18.27 18.24 7.65
N ALA A 305 19.24 18.75 8.41
CA ALA A 305 20.56 19.11 7.91
C ALA A 305 21.45 17.89 7.59
N GLN A 306 21.26 16.76 8.29
CA GLN A 306 22.00 15.53 8.02
C GLN A 306 21.47 14.78 6.79
N GLU A 307 20.15 14.74 6.57
CA GLU A 307 19.57 14.16 5.35
C GLU A 307 19.88 15.00 4.10
N ALA A 308 19.95 16.34 4.22
CA ALA A 308 20.37 17.21 3.12
C ALA A 308 21.89 17.18 2.85
N GLY A 309 22.71 16.82 3.86
CA GLY A 309 24.17 16.75 3.76
C GLY A 309 24.73 15.39 3.30
N ALA A 310 23.94 14.31 3.36
CA ALA A 310 24.35 12.97 2.93
C ALA A 310 24.23 12.73 1.41
N GLY A 311 23.81 13.76 0.64
CA GLY A 311 23.63 13.72 -0.81
C GLY A 311 24.74 14.40 -1.63
N ILE A 312 25.96 14.51 -1.11
CA ILE A 312 27.15 15.00 -1.85
C ILE A 312 28.19 13.89 -1.95
#